data_AF-A0A0M9EC03-F1
#
_entry.id   AF-A0A0M9EC03-F1
#
_cell.length_a   1.000
_cell.length_b   1.000
_cell.length_c   1.000
_cell.angle_alpha   90.00
_cell.angle_beta   90.00
_cell.angle_gamma   90.00
#
_symmetry.space_group_name_H-M   'P 1'
#
loop_
_entity.id
_entity.type
_entity.pdbx_description
1 polymer ?
#
loop_
_entity_poly.entity_id
_entity_poly.type
_entity_poly.pdbx_seq_one_letter_code
_entity_poly.pdbx_strand_id
1 'polypeptide(L)'
;MADKNSQTNKLPVSLILSQQNEDPPLDCILAEEMTLFNQRKLKRKRTQKIFAHLNSCSDCYMRWLECPPMKQKHTWAFWKQIPKIQWYLPEIQLAPARMVPVLVTALILIAVFFWPHDTPQKDYHYYLENPEFHMSKNDLSISLPWEIRKNHINFANQKKVSHQKVFATGMWTARQELFPKKELPKCPDFLWMDNNNIPQKLEPYYDLGRWCLFTKVACLKNVDAKAFFKHQPMIAKNLKLAFSDLNDSVIQKQLSLSYDVLLKIDSTSPSERKCYQLMKNVNSIIWHELRN
;
A
#
# COMPACT_ATOMS: atom_id res chain seq x y z
N MET A 1 -38.29 7.47 -38.60
CA MET A 1 -37.08 6.65 -38.73
C MET A 1 -35.87 7.56 -38.80
N ALA A 2 -35.21 7.78 -37.66
CA ALA A 2 -33.86 8.35 -37.54
C ALA A 2 -33.41 8.08 -36.09
N ASP A 3 -32.88 6.89 -35.84
CA ASP A 3 -32.15 6.56 -34.62
C ASP A 3 -30.66 6.64 -34.92
N LYS A 4 -29.89 7.36 -34.09
CA LYS A 4 -28.81 6.79 -33.27
C LYS A 4 -27.89 7.83 -32.62
N ASN A 5 -27.71 7.60 -31.32
CA ASN A 5 -26.47 7.73 -30.55
C ASN A 5 -26.01 9.11 -30.08
N SER A 6 -26.65 9.53 -28.98
CA SER A 6 -26.03 10.30 -27.90
C SER A 6 -24.91 9.47 -27.25
N GLN A 7 -23.66 9.69 -27.67
CA GLN A 7 -22.47 9.31 -26.91
C GLN A 7 -22.14 10.44 -25.94
N THR A 8 -22.44 10.21 -24.67
CA THR A 8 -22.02 11.05 -23.56
C THR A 8 -20.50 10.92 -23.39
N ASN A 9 -19.77 11.96 -23.78
CA ASN A 9 -18.36 12.15 -23.49
C ASN A 9 -18.13 12.25 -21.97
N LYS A 10 -18.00 11.10 -21.31
CA LYS A 10 -17.37 11.02 -19.98
C LYS A 10 -15.86 10.93 -20.20
N LEU A 11 -15.22 12.09 -20.29
CA LEU A 11 -13.77 12.21 -20.15
C LEU A 11 -13.36 11.62 -18.79
N PRO A 12 -12.48 10.62 -18.74
CA PRO A 12 -12.07 10.02 -17.47
C PRO A 12 -11.14 10.98 -16.73
N VAL A 13 -11.39 11.11 -15.42
CA VAL A 13 -10.60 11.82 -14.41
C VAL A 13 -9.12 11.38 -14.38
N SER A 14 -8.75 10.34 -15.12
CA SER A 14 -7.39 9.79 -15.24
C SER A 14 -6.38 10.69 -15.95
N LEU A 15 -6.81 11.70 -16.71
CA LEU A 15 -5.90 12.63 -17.39
C LEU A 15 -5.37 13.75 -16.47
N ILE A 16 -6.09 14.07 -15.39
CA ILE A 16 -5.74 15.16 -14.46
C ILE A 16 -4.52 14.82 -13.59
N LEU A 17 -4.14 13.54 -13.46
CA LEU A 17 -2.98 13.11 -12.66
C LEU A 17 -1.67 13.00 -13.45
N SER A 18 -1.68 13.23 -14.77
CA SER A 18 -0.48 13.07 -15.63
C SER A 18 0.09 14.38 -16.18
N GLN A 19 -0.59 15.50 -15.98
CA GLN A 19 -0.13 16.85 -16.35
C GLN A 19 -0.06 17.73 -15.10
N GLN A 20 0.95 17.53 -14.26
CA GLN A 20 1.41 18.55 -13.31
C GLN A 20 2.74 19.11 -13.79
N ASN A 21 2.65 19.88 -14.88
CA ASN A 21 3.63 20.89 -15.28
C ASN A 21 2.82 22.12 -15.68
N GLU A 22 2.22 22.77 -14.68
CA GLU A 22 1.85 24.16 -14.77
C GLU A 22 2.61 24.85 -13.64
N ASP A 23 3.30 25.94 -13.97
CA ASP A 23 4.02 26.78 -13.02
C ASP A 23 3.16 27.00 -11.75
N PRO A 24 3.76 27.01 -10.55
CA PRO A 24 2.99 27.10 -9.32
C PRO A 24 2.09 28.33 -9.39
N PRO A 25 0.76 28.19 -9.21
CA PRO A 25 -0.10 29.36 -9.10
C PRO A 25 0.46 30.20 -7.95
N LEU A 26 0.73 31.48 -8.24
CA LEU A 26 1.45 32.42 -7.38
C LEU A 26 0.86 32.60 -5.96
N ASP A 27 -0.30 32.00 -5.65
CA ASP A 27 -0.92 32.01 -4.33
C ASP A 27 -1.07 30.59 -3.76
N CYS A 28 0.01 30.01 -3.25
CA CYS A 28 -0.07 28.86 -2.34
C CYS A 28 -0.79 29.26 -1.04
N ILE A 29 -1.47 28.31 -0.40
CA ILE A 29 -2.14 28.55 0.89
C ILE A 29 -1.09 28.91 1.96
N LEU A 30 -1.31 30.03 2.66
CA LEU A 30 -0.47 30.46 3.78
C LEU A 30 -0.51 29.44 4.93
N ALA A 31 0.60 29.23 5.62
CA ALA A 31 0.71 28.27 6.72
C ALA A 31 -0.30 28.55 7.86
N GLU A 32 -0.60 29.83 8.13
CA GLU A 32 -1.59 30.25 9.11
C GLU A 32 -3.01 29.82 8.72
N GLU A 33 -3.38 29.98 7.45
CA GLU A 33 -4.69 29.54 6.94
C GLU A 33 -4.82 28.02 6.97
N MET A 34 -3.74 27.30 6.65
CA MET A 34 -3.71 25.84 6.76
C MET A 34 -3.91 25.37 8.22
N THR A 35 -3.34 26.12 9.17
CA THR A 35 -3.50 25.85 10.60
C THR A 35 -4.95 26.09 11.04
N LEU A 36 -5.57 27.22 10.63
CA LEU A 36 -6.97 27.52 10.92
C LEU A 36 -7.94 26.52 10.28
N PHE A 37 -7.61 26.03 9.08
CA PHE A 37 -8.34 24.98 8.39
C PHE A 37 -8.34 23.68 9.18
N ASN A 38 -7.16 23.23 9.64
CA ASN A 38 -7.02 22.03 10.48
C ASN A 38 -7.74 22.15 11.83
N GLN A 39 -7.79 23.36 12.39
CA GLN A 39 -8.54 23.67 13.62
C GLN A 39 -10.06 23.79 13.41
N ARG A 40 -10.56 23.68 12.16
CA ARG A 40 -11.97 23.91 11.79
C ARG A 40 -12.50 25.30 12.21
N LYS A 41 -11.61 26.30 12.27
CA LYS A 41 -11.97 27.69 12.66
C LYS A 41 -12.30 28.60 11.48
N LEU A 42 -12.18 28.11 10.25
CA LEU A 42 -12.48 28.88 9.05
C LEU A 42 -13.98 28.91 8.73
N LYS A 43 -14.44 30.04 8.18
CA LYS A 43 -15.79 30.18 7.62
C LYS A 43 -15.96 29.20 6.45
N ARG A 44 -17.15 28.61 6.31
CA ARG A 44 -17.50 27.60 5.28
C ARG A 44 -17.03 27.96 3.86
N LYS A 45 -17.21 29.21 3.43
CA LYS A 45 -16.78 29.71 2.11
C LYS A 45 -15.25 29.64 1.91
N ARG A 46 -14.47 29.91 2.96
CA ARG A 46 -12.99 29.83 2.91
C ARG A 46 -12.52 28.38 2.96
N THR A 47 -13.17 27.54 3.75
CA THR A 47 -12.92 26.09 3.81
C THR A 47 -13.09 25.44 2.44
N GLN A 48 -14.15 25.79 1.69
CA GLN A 48 -14.37 25.29 0.33
C GLN A 48 -13.28 25.75 -0.65
N LYS A 49 -12.84 27.01 -0.57
CA LYS A 49 -11.72 27.52 -1.39
C LYS A 49 -10.42 26.76 -1.13
N ILE A 50 -10.11 26.51 0.14
CA ILE A 50 -8.93 25.72 0.51
C ILE A 50 -9.04 24.30 -0.02
N PHE A 51 -10.19 23.63 0.13
CA PHE A 51 -10.39 22.30 -0.45
C PHE A 51 -10.22 22.29 -1.97
N ALA A 52 -10.77 23.27 -2.68
CA ALA A 52 -10.61 23.39 -4.13
C ALA A 52 -9.13 23.55 -4.53
N HIS A 53 -8.38 24.40 -3.80
CA HIS A 53 -6.94 24.58 -4.04
C HIS A 53 -6.12 23.33 -3.70
N LEU A 54 -6.45 22.64 -2.59
CA LEU A 54 -5.79 21.38 -2.22
C LEU A 54 -5.97 20.29 -3.28
N ASN A 55 -7.09 20.31 -4.02
CA ASN A 55 -7.32 19.38 -5.13
C ASN A 55 -6.51 19.73 -6.37
N SER A 56 -6.13 20.99 -6.56
CA SER A 56 -5.35 21.45 -7.73
C SER A 56 -3.85 21.55 -7.47
N CYS A 57 -3.42 21.77 -6.22
CA CYS A 57 -2.02 22.01 -5.85
C CYS A 57 -1.45 20.87 -4.99
N SER A 58 -0.61 20.03 -5.58
CA SER A 58 0.00 18.87 -4.92
C SER A 58 0.91 19.26 -3.75
N ASP A 59 1.66 20.36 -3.86
CA ASP A 59 2.54 20.83 -2.77
C ASP A 59 1.75 21.26 -1.52
N CYS A 60 0.69 22.04 -1.70
CA CYS A 60 -0.18 22.44 -0.59
C CYS A 60 -0.89 21.24 0.02
N TYR A 61 -1.26 20.27 -0.82
CA TYR A 61 -1.82 19.00 -0.37
C TYR A 61 -0.85 18.21 0.50
N MET A 62 0.41 18.10 0.09
CA MET A 62 1.44 17.40 0.87
C MET A 62 1.71 18.09 2.20
N ARG A 63 1.85 19.43 2.22
CA ARG A 63 1.99 20.20 3.47
C ARG A 63 0.80 20.01 4.42
N TRP A 64 -0.41 19.93 3.88
CA TRP A 64 -1.60 19.65 4.67
C TRP A 64 -1.55 18.27 5.33
N LEU A 65 -1.03 17.25 4.64
CA LEU A 65 -0.88 15.90 5.19
C LEU A 65 0.21 15.78 6.25
N GLU A 66 1.24 16.61 6.19
CA GLU A 66 2.31 16.68 7.18
C GLU A 66 1.88 17.40 8.47
N CYS A 67 0.81 18.20 8.42
CA CYS A 67 0.26 18.82 9.63
C CYS A 67 -0.24 17.73 10.59
N PRO A 68 0.32 17.64 11.81
CA PRO A 68 -0.09 16.62 12.76
C PRO A 68 -1.58 16.77 13.05
N PRO A 69 -2.37 15.67 13.05
CA PRO A 69 -3.76 15.75 13.45
C PRO A 69 -3.80 16.32 14.86
N MET A 70 -4.51 17.44 15.03
CA MET A 70 -4.68 18.03 16.36
C MET A 70 -5.20 16.92 17.26
N LYS A 71 -4.49 16.63 18.36
CA LYS A 71 -4.95 15.69 19.38
C LYS A 71 -6.33 16.18 19.82
N GLN A 72 -7.39 15.63 19.22
CA GLN A 72 -8.72 15.76 19.78
C GLN A 72 -8.53 15.28 21.22
N LYS A 73 -8.83 16.15 22.19
CA LYS A 73 -9.01 15.73 23.57
C LYS A 73 -10.20 14.76 23.54
N HIS A 74 -9.94 13.53 23.11
CA HIS A 74 -10.83 12.42 23.22
C HIS A 74 -11.07 12.32 24.72
N THR A 75 -12.29 12.67 25.10
CA THR A 75 -12.83 12.46 26.44
C THR A 75 -12.69 10.97 26.74
N TRP A 76 -11.56 10.59 27.33
CA TRP A 76 -11.23 9.25 27.86
C TRP A 76 -12.19 8.80 28.98
N ALA A 77 -13.29 9.53 29.21
CA ALA A 77 -14.32 9.22 30.17
C ALA A 77 -15.16 7.99 29.79
N PHE A 78 -15.18 7.56 28.52
CA PHE A 78 -16.02 6.44 28.09
C PHE A 78 -15.42 5.06 28.42
N TRP A 79 -14.10 4.93 28.51
CA TRP A 79 -13.44 3.63 28.76
C TRP A 79 -13.34 3.25 30.24
N LYS A 80 -13.73 4.14 31.17
CA LYS A 80 -13.82 3.82 32.61
C LYS A 80 -15.08 3.03 32.99
N GLN A 81 -15.97 2.73 32.04
CA GLN A 81 -17.21 1.97 32.28
C GLN A 81 -17.22 0.57 31.67
N ILE A 82 -16.07 0.02 31.25
CA ILE A 82 -16.03 -1.42 30.95
C ILE A 82 -15.92 -2.17 32.29
N PRO A 83 -16.94 -2.92 32.72
CA PRO A 83 -16.85 -3.72 33.93
C PRO A 83 -15.68 -4.69 33.79
N LYS A 84 -14.89 -4.82 34.86
CA LYS A 84 -13.84 -5.84 34.96
C LYS A 84 -14.46 -7.20 34.69
N ILE A 85 -14.23 -7.77 33.50
CA ILE A 85 -14.56 -9.15 33.19
C ILE A 85 -13.63 -9.99 34.07
N GLN A 86 -14.12 -10.39 35.25
CA GLN A 86 -13.51 -11.45 36.04
C GLN A 86 -13.67 -12.73 35.24
N TRP A 87 -12.59 -13.14 34.57
CA TRP A 87 -12.49 -14.46 33.96
C TRP A 87 -12.52 -15.49 35.09
N TYR A 88 -13.72 -15.96 35.42
CA TYR A 88 -13.91 -17.18 36.19
C TYR A 88 -13.38 -18.32 35.31
N LEU A 89 -12.14 -18.74 35.55
CA LEU A 89 -11.69 -20.07 35.17
C LEU A 89 -12.34 -21.03 36.16
N PRO A 90 -13.32 -21.85 35.75
CA PRO A 90 -13.75 -22.96 36.60
C PRO A 90 -12.52 -23.85 36.84
N GLU A 91 -12.31 -24.28 38.08
CA GLU A 91 -11.36 -25.35 38.41
C GLU A 91 -11.86 -26.64 37.77
N ILE A 92 -11.52 -26.83 36.49
CA ILE A 92 -11.86 -28.06 35.78
C ILE A 92 -10.88 -29.13 36.25
N GLN A 93 -11.30 -29.96 37.20
CA GLN A 93 -10.63 -31.21 37.56
C GLN A 93 -10.75 -32.20 36.39
N LEU A 94 -9.92 -32.02 35.36
CA LEU A 94 -9.85 -32.89 34.20
C LEU A 94 -9.11 -34.18 34.58
N ALA A 95 -9.85 -35.27 34.72
CA ALA A 95 -9.28 -36.61 34.79
C ALA A 95 -8.33 -36.86 33.59
N PRO A 96 -7.17 -37.52 33.79
CA PRO A 96 -6.10 -37.63 32.79
C PRO A 96 -6.56 -38.25 31.45
N ALA A 97 -7.61 -39.08 31.46
CA ALA A 97 -8.18 -39.68 30.27
C ALA A 97 -8.86 -38.68 29.30
N ARG A 98 -9.24 -37.48 29.77
CA ARG A 98 -9.86 -36.44 28.94
C ARG A 98 -8.87 -35.39 28.41
N MET A 99 -7.62 -35.38 28.89
CA MET A 99 -6.61 -34.42 28.44
C MET A 99 -6.00 -34.81 27.09
N VAL A 100 -5.87 -36.11 26.79
CA VAL A 100 -5.29 -36.61 25.54
C VAL A 100 -5.97 -36.04 24.29
N PRO A 101 -7.32 -36.08 24.12
CA PRO A 101 -7.95 -35.53 22.93
C PRO A 101 -7.78 -34.01 22.83
N VAL A 102 -7.82 -33.28 23.96
CA VAL A 102 -7.63 -31.82 23.99
C VAL A 102 -6.21 -31.45 23.53
N LEU A 103 -5.21 -32.18 24.01
CA LEU A 103 -3.81 -31.95 23.67
C LEU A 103 -3.52 -32.30 22.20
N VAL A 104 -4.13 -33.36 21.67
CA VAL A 104 -4.06 -33.71 20.25
C VAL A 104 -4.74 -32.65 19.39
N THR A 105 -5.95 -32.18 19.75
CA THR A 105 -6.60 -31.08 19.01
C THR A 105 -5.82 -29.77 19.09
N ALA A 106 -5.18 -29.48 20.22
CA ALA A 106 -4.32 -28.30 20.37
C ALA A 106 -3.06 -28.42 19.51
N LEU A 107 -2.42 -29.59 19.46
CA LEU A 107 -1.27 -29.86 18.59
C LEU A 107 -1.63 -29.81 17.10
N ILE A 108 -2.80 -30.32 16.71
CA ILE A 108 -3.31 -30.20 15.32
C ILE A 108 -3.58 -28.73 14.99
N LEU A 109 -4.19 -27.97 15.90
CA LEU A 109 -4.42 -26.53 15.69
C LEU A 109 -3.10 -25.76 15.58
N ILE A 110 -2.11 -26.05 16.42
CA ILE A 110 -0.76 -25.48 16.32
C ILE A 110 -0.14 -25.90 14.98
N ALA A 111 -0.18 -27.17 14.61
CA ALA A 111 0.40 -27.65 13.35
C ALA A 111 -0.28 -27.04 12.12
N VAL A 112 -1.59 -26.79 12.15
CA VAL A 112 -2.33 -26.12 11.06
C VAL A 112 -2.05 -24.61 11.03
N PHE A 113 -1.93 -23.96 12.19
CA PHE A 113 -1.60 -22.53 12.27
C PHE A 113 -0.13 -22.22 11.96
N PHE A 114 0.78 -23.14 12.28
CA PHE A 114 2.22 -23.03 12.06
C PHE A 114 2.71 -23.87 10.88
N TRP A 115 1.80 -24.52 10.13
CA TRP A 115 2.18 -25.10 8.85
C TRP A 115 2.74 -23.97 8.00
N PRO A 116 3.94 -24.12 7.41
CA PRO A 116 4.49 -23.10 6.54
C PRO A 116 3.54 -22.95 5.37
N HIS A 117 2.67 -21.95 5.45
CA HIS A 117 1.88 -21.54 4.32
C HIS A 117 2.89 -21.21 3.23
N ASP A 118 2.66 -21.81 2.06
CA ASP A 118 3.46 -21.61 0.86
C ASP A 118 3.88 -20.14 0.72
N THR A 119 5.13 -19.94 0.31
CA THR A 119 5.74 -18.62 0.21
C THR A 119 4.85 -17.65 -0.58
N PRO A 120 4.84 -16.34 -0.23
CA PRO A 120 4.02 -15.32 -0.90
C PRO A 120 4.21 -15.32 -2.43
N GLN A 121 5.33 -15.86 -2.92
CA GLN A 121 5.63 -16.05 -4.33
C GLN A 121 4.60 -16.90 -5.10
N LYS A 122 4.05 -17.98 -4.52
CA LYS A 122 3.03 -18.81 -5.19
C LYS A 122 1.72 -18.06 -5.36
N ASP A 123 1.36 -17.22 -4.38
CA ASP A 123 0.14 -16.40 -4.46
C ASP A 123 0.24 -15.39 -5.62
N TYR A 124 1.42 -14.79 -5.85
CA TYR A 124 1.60 -13.85 -6.96
C TYR A 124 1.38 -14.47 -8.34
N HIS A 125 1.84 -15.71 -8.56
CA HIS A 125 1.68 -16.39 -9.85
C HIS A 125 0.22 -16.59 -10.23
N TYR A 126 -0.65 -16.93 -9.26
CA TYR A 126 -2.09 -17.07 -9.49
C TYR A 126 -2.76 -15.78 -10.02
N TYR A 127 -2.26 -14.59 -9.66
CA TYR A 127 -2.78 -13.33 -10.19
C TYR A 127 -2.26 -13.00 -11.58
N LEU A 128 -1.01 -13.35 -11.87
CA LEU A 128 -0.39 -13.09 -13.17
C LEU A 128 -0.97 -13.95 -14.29
N GLU A 129 -1.54 -15.10 -13.93
CA GLU A 129 -2.28 -15.96 -14.84
C GLU A 129 -3.71 -15.47 -15.11
N ASN A 130 -4.23 -14.53 -14.31
CA ASN A 130 -5.56 -13.95 -14.56
C ASN A 130 -5.47 -12.87 -15.65
N PRO A 131 -6.13 -13.07 -16.82
CA PRO A 131 -5.98 -12.18 -17.96
C PRO A 131 -6.56 -10.77 -17.71
N GLU A 132 -7.48 -10.64 -16.75
CA GLU A 132 -8.05 -9.34 -16.32
C GLU A 132 -7.01 -8.41 -15.68
N PHE A 133 -5.87 -8.96 -15.24
CA PHE A 133 -4.80 -8.19 -14.65
C PHE A 133 -3.70 -7.79 -15.66
N HIS A 134 -3.80 -8.25 -16.91
CA HIS A 134 -2.88 -7.84 -17.96
C HIS A 134 -3.21 -6.42 -18.44
N MET A 135 -2.19 -5.55 -18.39
CA MET A 135 -2.33 -4.14 -18.73
C MET A 135 -2.44 -3.89 -20.24
N SER A 136 -3.38 -3.03 -20.64
CA SER A 136 -3.53 -2.59 -22.02
C SER A 136 -2.34 -1.74 -22.49
N LYS A 137 -2.15 -1.59 -23.81
CA LYS A 137 -0.98 -0.91 -24.40
C LYS A 137 -0.80 0.54 -23.91
N ASN A 138 -1.90 1.23 -23.58
CA ASN A 138 -1.90 2.65 -23.18
C ASN A 138 -1.60 2.88 -21.70
N ASP A 139 -1.43 1.82 -20.91
CA ASP A 139 -1.25 1.89 -19.46
C ASP A 139 0.22 1.97 -19.00
N LEU A 140 1.13 2.24 -19.93
CA LEU A 140 2.58 2.43 -19.69
C LEU A 140 2.92 3.63 -18.80
N SER A 141 1.93 4.37 -18.30
CA SER A 141 2.12 5.54 -17.43
C SER A 141 2.61 5.20 -16.02
N ILE A 142 2.78 3.92 -15.66
CA ILE A 142 3.36 3.52 -14.39
C ILE A 142 4.88 3.68 -14.47
N SER A 143 5.32 4.92 -14.40
CA SER A 143 6.73 5.29 -14.31
C SER A 143 7.26 4.85 -12.94
N LEU A 144 8.37 4.13 -12.94
CA LEU A 144 9.07 3.79 -11.71
C LEU A 144 9.74 5.05 -11.15
N PRO A 145 9.95 5.14 -9.82
CA PRO A 145 10.39 6.40 -9.19
C PRO A 145 11.68 6.98 -9.78
N TRP A 146 12.62 6.12 -10.22
CA TRP A 146 13.87 6.53 -10.87
C TRP A 146 13.70 7.04 -12.31
N GLU A 147 12.58 6.73 -12.97
CA GLU A 147 12.29 7.21 -14.33
C GLU A 147 11.77 8.66 -14.31
N ILE A 148 11.13 9.06 -13.21
CA ILE A 148 10.52 10.39 -13.05
C ILE A 148 11.58 11.44 -12.67
N ARG A 149 12.57 11.06 -11.86
CA ARG A 149 13.59 11.99 -11.34
C ARG A 149 14.99 11.44 -11.61
N LYS A 150 15.62 11.92 -12.68
CA LYS A 150 16.96 11.49 -13.11
C LYS A 150 18.07 11.66 -12.05
N ASN A 151 17.89 12.53 -11.03
CA ASN A 151 18.99 12.98 -10.16
C ASN A 151 18.85 12.66 -8.65
N HIS A 152 17.85 11.91 -8.19
CA HIS A 152 17.56 11.82 -6.74
C HIS A 152 17.62 10.43 -6.11
N ILE A 153 17.92 9.37 -6.87
CA ILE A 153 17.99 8.02 -6.30
C ILE A 153 19.42 7.51 -6.41
N ASN A 154 20.11 7.46 -5.27
CA ASN A 154 21.55 7.21 -5.14
C ASN A 154 21.96 5.73 -5.32
N PHE A 155 21.30 5.01 -6.23
CA PHE A 155 21.67 3.61 -6.52
C PHE A 155 23.05 3.46 -7.16
N ALA A 156 23.44 4.44 -7.98
CA ALA A 156 24.64 4.37 -8.82
C ALA A 156 25.95 4.30 -8.02
N ASN A 157 25.97 4.86 -6.80
CA ASN A 157 27.18 4.91 -5.97
C ASN A 157 27.36 3.65 -5.11
N GLN A 158 26.39 2.76 -5.05
CA GLN A 158 26.44 1.58 -4.20
C GLN A 158 27.02 0.38 -4.97
N LYS A 159 28.28 0.02 -4.69
CA LYS A 159 28.90 -1.20 -5.27
C LYS A 159 28.38 -2.50 -4.65
N LYS A 160 27.86 -2.45 -3.42
CA LYS A 160 27.36 -3.62 -2.68
C LYS A 160 25.85 -3.80 -2.88
N VAL A 161 25.39 -5.04 -2.74
CA VAL A 161 23.95 -5.36 -2.66
C VAL A 161 23.40 -4.69 -1.41
N SER A 162 22.36 -3.90 -1.61
CA SER A 162 21.68 -3.13 -0.56
C SER A 162 20.19 -3.44 -0.59
N HIS A 163 19.51 -3.21 0.53
CA HIS A 163 18.06 -3.42 0.62
C HIS A 163 17.29 -2.56 -0.39
N GLN A 164 17.75 -1.34 -0.67
CA GLN A 164 17.16 -0.44 -1.67
C GLN A 164 17.25 -1.03 -3.08
N LYS A 165 18.41 -1.61 -3.45
CA LYS A 165 18.58 -2.27 -4.75
C LYS A 165 17.67 -3.48 -4.88
N VAL A 166 17.57 -4.30 -3.84
CA VAL A 166 16.71 -5.49 -3.83
C VAL A 166 15.23 -5.11 -3.89
N PHE A 167 14.82 -4.06 -3.16
CA PHE A 167 13.48 -3.48 -3.24
C PHE A 167 13.15 -2.98 -4.65
N ALA A 168 14.08 -2.23 -5.26
CA ALA A 168 13.92 -1.70 -6.61
C ALA A 168 13.89 -2.82 -7.66
N THR A 169 14.67 -3.89 -7.50
CA THR A 169 14.57 -5.10 -8.30
C THR A 169 13.19 -5.72 -8.18
N GLY A 170 12.64 -5.85 -6.96
CA GLY A 170 11.29 -6.34 -6.75
C GLY A 170 10.24 -5.53 -7.53
N MET A 171 10.34 -4.20 -7.48
CA MET A 171 9.47 -3.33 -8.30
C MET A 171 9.66 -3.59 -9.80
N TRP A 172 10.90 -3.72 -10.28
CA TRP A 172 11.17 -3.99 -11.68
C TRP A 172 10.61 -5.34 -12.14
N THR A 173 10.81 -6.40 -11.34
CA THR A 173 10.27 -7.73 -11.65
C THR A 173 8.74 -7.71 -11.71
N ALA A 174 8.07 -7.07 -10.75
CA ALA A 174 6.62 -6.91 -10.79
C ALA A 174 6.16 -6.16 -12.06
N ARG A 175 6.93 -5.19 -12.55
CA ARG A 175 6.63 -4.52 -13.82
C ARG A 175 6.75 -5.49 -15.00
N GLN A 176 7.80 -6.30 -15.06
CA GLN A 176 7.96 -7.30 -16.12
C GLN A 176 6.79 -8.29 -16.12
N GLU A 177 6.39 -8.74 -14.93
CA GLU A 177 5.26 -9.64 -14.73
C GLU A 177 3.92 -9.03 -15.17
N LEU A 178 3.72 -7.73 -14.94
CA LEU A 178 2.52 -6.99 -15.38
C LEU A 178 2.47 -6.75 -16.90
N PHE A 179 3.62 -6.74 -17.57
CA PHE A 179 3.76 -6.41 -18.98
C PHE A 179 4.57 -7.47 -19.77
N PRO A 180 4.19 -8.77 -19.73
CA PRO A 180 5.03 -9.85 -20.24
C PRO A 180 5.20 -9.86 -21.77
N LYS A 181 4.27 -9.21 -22.49
CA LYS A 181 4.23 -9.16 -23.96
C LYS A 181 4.69 -7.83 -24.56
N LYS A 182 5.28 -6.93 -23.74
CA LYS A 182 5.72 -5.60 -24.20
C LYS A 182 7.23 -5.48 -24.17
N GLU A 183 7.76 -4.76 -25.14
CA GLU A 183 9.13 -4.23 -25.06
C GLU A 183 9.17 -3.21 -23.92
N LEU A 184 9.62 -3.68 -22.76
CA LEU A 184 9.97 -2.81 -21.64
C LEU A 184 11.32 -2.14 -21.92
N PRO A 185 11.57 -0.96 -21.34
CA PRO A 185 12.91 -0.39 -21.39
C PRO A 185 13.94 -1.40 -20.86
N LYS A 186 15.20 -1.25 -21.29
CA LYS A 186 16.29 -2.07 -20.75
C LYS A 186 16.30 -1.93 -19.23
N CYS A 187 16.43 -3.06 -18.53
CA CYS A 187 16.60 -3.05 -17.08
C CYS A 187 17.78 -2.13 -16.71
N PRO A 188 17.59 -1.17 -15.79
CA PRO A 188 18.67 -0.30 -15.35
C PRO A 188 19.84 -1.09 -14.74
N ASP A 189 21.08 -0.77 -15.14
CA ASP A 189 22.29 -1.50 -14.74
C ASP A 189 22.56 -1.44 -13.22
N PHE A 190 21.93 -0.51 -12.49
CA PHE A 190 22.09 -0.38 -11.04
C PHE A 190 21.27 -1.40 -10.24
N LEU A 191 20.27 -2.04 -10.86
CA LEU A 191 19.42 -3.03 -10.21
C LEU A 191 20.16 -4.35 -10.02
N TRP A 192 19.81 -5.06 -8.96
CA TRP A 192 20.32 -6.41 -8.71
C TRP A 192 19.54 -7.40 -9.57
N MET A 193 20.18 -8.16 -10.45
CA MET A 193 19.47 -9.06 -11.39
C MET A 193 19.69 -10.55 -11.14
N ASP A 194 20.45 -10.91 -10.10
CA ASP A 194 20.56 -12.31 -9.68
C ASP A 194 19.38 -12.67 -8.76
N ASN A 195 18.23 -12.92 -9.37
CA ASN A 195 17.00 -13.30 -8.70
C ASN A 195 17.10 -14.66 -7.99
N ASN A 196 18.06 -15.50 -8.39
CA ASN A 196 18.22 -16.85 -7.84
C ASN A 196 19.04 -16.85 -6.53
N ASN A 197 19.78 -15.76 -6.25
CA ASN A 197 20.65 -15.64 -5.08
C ASN A 197 20.40 -14.35 -4.30
N ILE A 198 19.13 -13.96 -4.11
CA ILE A 198 18.82 -12.86 -3.18
C ILE A 198 19.19 -13.34 -1.76
N PRO A 199 20.05 -12.61 -1.02
CA PRO A 199 20.35 -13.00 0.36
C PRO A 199 19.06 -13.09 1.17
N GLN A 200 18.85 -14.20 1.90
CA GLN A 200 17.60 -14.45 2.64
C GLN A 200 17.18 -13.28 3.54
N LYS A 201 18.15 -12.60 4.17
CA LYS A 201 17.91 -11.39 4.99
C LYS A 201 17.33 -10.18 4.23
N LEU A 202 17.46 -10.16 2.90
CA LEU A 202 17.01 -9.09 2.01
C LEU A 202 15.75 -9.49 1.22
N GLU A 203 15.36 -10.76 1.22
CA GLU A 203 14.15 -11.26 0.56
C GLU A 203 12.88 -10.47 0.95
N PRO A 204 12.66 -10.07 2.22
CA PRO A 204 11.51 -9.25 2.57
C PRO A 204 11.42 -7.91 1.82
N TYR A 205 12.56 -7.31 1.47
CA TYR A 205 12.59 -6.06 0.69
C TYR A 205 12.22 -6.29 -0.77
N TYR A 206 12.62 -7.42 -1.35
CA TYR A 206 12.24 -7.81 -2.70
C TYR A 206 10.72 -7.97 -2.80
N ASP A 207 10.14 -8.74 -1.87
CA ASP A 207 8.70 -8.97 -1.81
C ASP A 207 7.92 -7.69 -1.54
N LEU A 208 8.45 -6.82 -0.68
CA LEU A 208 7.86 -5.50 -0.41
C LEU A 208 7.82 -4.64 -1.68
N GLY A 209 8.89 -4.65 -2.48
CA GLY A 209 8.98 -3.94 -3.76
C GLY A 209 7.93 -4.43 -4.76
N ARG A 210 7.80 -5.76 -4.92
CA ARG A 210 6.76 -6.37 -5.77
C ARG A 210 5.37 -5.99 -5.30
N TRP A 211 5.09 -6.20 -4.01
CA TRP A 211 3.80 -5.89 -3.38
C TRP A 211 3.39 -4.43 -3.59
N CYS A 212 4.32 -3.50 -3.38
CA CYS A 212 4.09 -2.08 -3.56
C CYS A 212 3.67 -1.74 -4.99
N LEU A 213 4.37 -2.28 -6.00
CA LEU A 213 4.03 -1.99 -7.38
C LEU A 213 2.67 -2.59 -7.76
N PHE A 214 2.42 -3.85 -7.44
CA PHE A 214 1.14 -4.51 -7.72
C PHE A 214 -0.05 -3.80 -7.07
N THR A 215 0.09 -3.40 -5.80
CA THR A 215 -0.98 -2.69 -5.09
C THR A 215 -1.25 -1.33 -5.73
N LYS A 216 -0.19 -0.59 -6.09
CA LYS A 216 -0.31 0.72 -6.77
C LYS A 216 -1.03 0.58 -8.10
N VAL A 217 -0.65 -0.42 -8.89
CA VAL A 217 -1.26 -0.80 -10.17
C VAL A 217 -2.74 -1.10 -10.02
N ALA A 218 -3.09 -2.00 -9.09
CA ALA A 218 -4.47 -2.42 -8.86
C ALA A 218 -5.35 -1.23 -8.45
N CYS A 219 -4.83 -0.35 -7.59
CA CYS A 219 -5.52 0.86 -7.15
C CYS A 219 -5.71 1.89 -8.28
N LEU A 220 -4.70 2.10 -9.12
CA LEU A 220 -4.73 3.09 -10.21
C LEU A 220 -5.74 2.75 -11.29
N LYS A 221 -5.89 1.46 -11.60
CA LYS A 221 -6.73 1.03 -12.70
C LYS A 221 -8.20 0.93 -12.32
N ASN A 222 -8.50 0.87 -11.02
CA ASN A 222 -9.84 0.55 -10.53
C ASN A 222 -10.42 -0.68 -11.26
N VAL A 223 -9.56 -1.62 -11.66
CA VAL A 223 -9.96 -2.89 -12.27
C VAL A 223 -10.76 -3.64 -11.22
N ASP A 224 -11.71 -4.46 -11.66
CA ASP A 224 -12.42 -5.39 -10.78
C ASP A 224 -11.47 -6.50 -10.27
N ALA A 225 -10.46 -6.09 -9.51
CA ALA A 225 -9.36 -6.93 -9.05
C ALA A 225 -9.74 -7.58 -7.71
N LYS A 226 -10.99 -8.02 -7.58
CA LYS A 226 -11.53 -8.67 -6.38
C LYS A 226 -10.65 -9.85 -5.96
N ALA A 227 -10.24 -10.67 -6.93
CA ALA A 227 -9.34 -11.79 -6.70
C ALA A 227 -7.99 -11.32 -6.12
N PHE A 228 -7.41 -10.25 -6.65
CA PHE A 228 -6.17 -9.67 -6.15
C PHE A 228 -6.32 -9.19 -4.69
N PHE A 229 -7.33 -8.36 -4.40
CA PHE A 229 -7.50 -7.75 -3.07
C PHE A 229 -7.84 -8.75 -1.96
N LYS A 230 -8.44 -9.89 -2.29
CA LYS A 230 -8.79 -10.95 -1.32
C LYS A 230 -7.58 -11.47 -0.54
N HIS A 231 -6.41 -11.54 -1.16
CA HIS A 231 -5.21 -12.14 -0.56
C HIS A 231 -4.19 -11.12 -0.07
N GLN A 232 -4.32 -9.85 -0.47
CA GLN A 232 -3.43 -8.78 -0.02
C GLN A 232 -3.34 -8.65 1.52
N PRO A 233 -4.41 -8.84 2.32
CA PRO A 233 -4.28 -8.82 3.78
C PRO A 233 -3.25 -9.83 4.30
N MET A 234 -3.23 -11.04 3.76
CA MET A 234 -2.29 -12.09 4.17
C MET A 234 -0.84 -11.70 3.82
N ILE A 235 -0.62 -11.22 2.59
CA ILE A 235 0.69 -10.77 2.15
C ILE A 235 1.19 -9.60 3.01
N ALA A 236 0.34 -8.58 3.25
CA ALA A 236 0.69 -7.44 4.09
C ALA A 236 0.99 -7.85 5.54
N LYS A 237 0.28 -8.85 6.08
CA LYS A 237 0.55 -9.43 7.40
C LYS A 237 1.91 -10.13 7.44
N ASN A 238 2.22 -10.95 6.44
CA ASN A 238 3.50 -11.67 6.37
C ASN A 238 4.67 -10.71 6.22
N LEU A 239 4.56 -9.71 5.35
CA LEU A 239 5.54 -8.63 5.24
C LEU A 239 5.72 -7.90 6.57
N LYS A 240 4.62 -7.56 7.26
CA LYS A 240 4.70 -6.89 8.56
C LYS A 240 5.48 -7.72 9.59
N LEU A 241 5.26 -9.04 9.63
CA LEU A 241 6.00 -9.94 10.52
C LEU A 241 7.49 -9.95 10.16
N ALA A 242 7.84 -10.10 8.89
CA ALA A 242 9.23 -10.09 8.43
C ALA A 242 9.94 -8.76 8.77
N PHE A 243 9.25 -7.63 8.66
CA PHE A 243 9.81 -6.32 9.02
C PHE A 243 9.83 -6.05 10.53
N SER A 244 9.04 -6.79 11.33
CA SER A 244 9.14 -6.78 12.79
C SER A 244 10.55 -7.17 13.24
N ASP A 245 11.11 -8.20 12.61
CA ASP A 245 12.43 -8.74 12.96
C ASP A 245 13.58 -7.85 12.48
N LEU A 246 13.33 -7.03 11.44
CA LEU A 246 14.32 -6.12 10.84
C LEU A 246 14.39 -4.74 11.50
N ASN A 247 13.51 -4.44 12.47
CA ASN A 247 13.44 -3.16 13.19
C ASN A 247 13.21 -1.89 12.33
N ASP A 248 12.64 -1.99 11.12
CA ASP A 248 12.23 -0.80 10.35
C ASP A 248 10.84 -0.30 10.78
N SER A 249 10.84 0.63 11.74
CA SER A 249 9.60 1.20 12.31
C SER A 249 8.73 1.96 11.29
N VAL A 250 9.33 2.52 10.22
CA VAL A 250 8.58 3.28 9.22
C VAL A 250 7.81 2.32 8.32
N ILE A 251 8.48 1.30 7.80
CA ILE A 251 7.85 0.27 6.96
C ILE A 251 6.78 -0.46 7.76
N GLN A 252 7.08 -0.90 9.00
CA GLN A 252 6.11 -1.58 9.87
C GLN A 252 4.84 -0.75 10.09
N LYS A 253 4.98 0.56 10.32
CA LYS A 253 3.86 1.48 10.49
C LYS A 253 3.02 1.55 9.22
N GLN A 254 3.65 1.73 8.06
CA GLN A 254 2.93 1.85 6.78
C GLN A 254 2.27 0.53 6.35
N LEU A 255 2.91 -0.62 6.61
CA LEU A 255 2.31 -1.94 6.40
C LEU A 255 1.10 -2.16 7.31
N SER A 256 1.18 -1.72 8.58
CA SER A 256 0.03 -1.81 9.50
C SER A 256 -1.15 -0.96 9.01
N LEU A 257 -0.89 0.29 8.59
CA LEU A 257 -1.93 1.15 8.01
C LEU A 257 -2.53 0.55 6.74
N SER A 258 -1.71 -0.08 5.89
CA SER A 258 -2.17 -0.71 4.66
C SER A 258 -3.00 -1.95 4.94
N TYR A 259 -2.57 -2.80 5.88
CA TYR A 259 -3.30 -3.97 6.34
C TYR A 259 -4.69 -3.60 6.88
N ASP A 260 -4.79 -2.55 7.69
CA ASP A 260 -6.06 -2.05 8.22
C ASP A 260 -7.02 -1.55 7.13
N VAL A 261 -6.49 -1.01 6.03
CA VAL A 261 -7.30 -0.62 4.87
C VAL A 261 -7.73 -1.86 4.08
N LEU A 262 -6.82 -2.81 3.87
CA LEU A 262 -7.07 -4.07 3.17
C LEU A 262 -8.16 -4.91 3.86
N LEU A 263 -8.14 -5.01 5.19
CA LEU A 263 -9.19 -5.71 5.96
C LEU A 263 -10.58 -5.09 5.78
N LYS A 264 -10.65 -3.81 5.42
CA LYS A 264 -11.90 -3.10 5.19
C LYS A 264 -12.34 -3.18 3.73
N ILE A 265 -11.50 -3.63 2.81
CA ILE A 265 -11.92 -3.91 1.45
C ILE A 265 -12.68 -5.22 1.55
N ASP A 266 -14.01 -5.13 1.45
CA ASP A 266 -14.87 -6.30 1.41
C ASP A 266 -14.48 -7.18 0.22
N SER A 267 -15.10 -8.34 0.06
CA SER A 267 -14.93 -9.18 -1.14
C SER A 267 -15.43 -8.50 -2.45
N THR A 268 -15.48 -7.18 -2.52
CA THR A 268 -15.80 -6.36 -3.69
C THR A 268 -14.60 -5.47 -4.02
N SER A 269 -14.61 -4.88 -5.20
CA SER A 269 -13.55 -3.96 -5.57
C SER A 269 -13.46 -2.75 -4.63
N PRO A 270 -12.24 -2.30 -4.27
CA PRO A 270 -12.06 -1.21 -3.33
C PRO A 270 -12.69 0.08 -3.86
N SER A 271 -13.27 0.87 -2.96
CA SER A 271 -13.69 2.22 -3.31
C SER A 271 -12.46 3.09 -3.62
N GLU A 272 -12.64 4.12 -4.46
CA GLU A 272 -11.59 5.08 -4.82
C GLU A 272 -10.88 5.66 -3.58
N ARG A 273 -11.64 5.93 -2.51
CA ARG A 273 -11.10 6.40 -1.23
C ARG A 273 -10.17 5.38 -0.56
N LYS A 274 -10.49 4.08 -0.60
CA LYS A 274 -9.64 3.02 -0.04
C LYS A 274 -8.40 2.82 -0.90
N CYS A 275 -8.53 2.83 -2.23
CA CYS A 275 -7.41 2.83 -3.17
C CYS A 275 -6.45 4.00 -2.91
N TYR A 276 -6.99 5.20 -2.71
CA TYR A 276 -6.22 6.39 -2.39
C TYR A 276 -5.41 6.23 -1.09
N GLN A 277 -6.05 5.72 -0.04
CA GLN A 277 -5.38 5.46 1.24
C GLN A 277 -4.25 4.43 1.11
N LEU A 278 -4.50 3.32 0.39
CA LEU A 278 -3.47 2.32 0.09
C LEU A 278 -2.31 2.91 -0.69
N MET A 279 -2.60 3.63 -1.77
CA MET A 279 -1.57 4.28 -2.58
C MET A 279 -0.74 5.26 -1.77
N LYS A 280 -1.34 6.02 -0.86
CA LYS A 280 -0.60 6.91 0.03
C LYS A 280 0.40 6.15 0.89
N ASN A 281 -0.03 5.07 1.53
CA ASN A 281 0.84 4.26 2.40
C ASN A 281 1.95 3.57 1.59
N VAL A 282 1.59 2.97 0.44
CA VAL A 282 2.53 2.32 -0.48
C VAL A 282 3.56 3.31 -1.01
N ASN A 283 3.15 4.51 -1.45
CA ASN A 283 4.09 5.54 -1.89
C ASN A 283 4.99 5.99 -0.74
N SER A 284 4.50 6.03 0.51
CA SER A 284 5.34 6.33 1.67
C SER A 284 6.44 5.28 1.87
N ILE A 285 6.13 3.99 1.67
CA ILE A 285 7.12 2.90 1.72
C ILE A 285 8.15 3.06 0.60
N ILE A 286 7.67 3.23 -0.64
CA ILE A 286 8.52 3.42 -1.82
C ILE A 286 9.50 4.58 -1.60
N TRP A 287 9.02 5.74 -1.14
CA TRP A 287 9.90 6.89 -0.95
C TRP A 287 10.83 6.77 0.25
N HIS A 288 10.45 6.05 1.30
CA HIS A 288 11.34 5.74 2.43
C HIS A 288 12.50 4.85 1.97
N GLU A 289 12.19 3.74 1.30
CA GLU A 289 13.20 2.79 0.82
C GLU A 289 14.12 3.36 -0.25
N LEU A 290 13.64 4.29 -1.07
CA LEU A 290 14.45 4.83 -2.16
C LEU A 290 15.28 6.04 -1.77
N ARG A 291 15.08 6.62 -0.58
CA ARG A 291 15.81 7.82 -0.13
C ARG A 291 16.89 7.53 0.90
N ASN A 292 16.66 6.56 1.77
CA ASN A 292 17.61 6.13 2.79
C ASN A 292 18.60 5.12 2.19
#